data_AF-A0A1E4JM69-F1
#
_entry.id   AF-A0A1E4JM69-F1
#
_cell.length_a   1.000
_cell.length_b   1.000
_cell.length_c   1.000
_cell.angle_alpha   90.00
_cell.angle_beta   90.00
_cell.angle_gamma   90.00
#
_symmetry.space_group_name_H-M   'P 1'
#
loop_
_entity.id
_entity.type
_entity.pdbx_description
1 polymer ?
#
loop_
_entity_poly.entity_id
_entity_poly.type
_entity_poly.pdbx_seq_one_letter_code
_entity_poly.pdbx_strand_id
1 'polypeptide(L)'
;MLRARCVRLTFRNGRFEPSDGPAVEQEVHDPFWDLVADGSWDNVRVDMRTALSLRDSGGPNPALYAARALESTVKIISAERGWLTGKERGAANVIDTLVSARNGRFIEPWEAEMLKRFFADVRNPDAHGAGSVPQPQLTPIQTGWAIEFCMISIKSLLKRF
;
A
#
# COMPACT_ATOMS: atom_id res chain seq x y z
N MET A 1 16.82 -14.77 29.52
CA MET A 1 15.50 -15.42 29.41
C MET A 1 15.18 -15.59 27.92
N LEU A 2 15.27 -16.81 27.38
CA LEU A 2 14.93 -17.07 25.97
C LEU A 2 13.42 -17.26 25.87
N ARG A 3 12.73 -16.41 25.10
CA ARG A 3 11.31 -16.56 24.76
C ARG A 3 11.21 -17.17 23.37
N ALA A 4 10.64 -18.38 23.27
CA ALA A 4 10.24 -18.91 21.98
C ALA A 4 9.08 -18.04 21.44
N ARG A 5 9.32 -17.30 20.35
CA ARG A 5 8.24 -16.73 19.54
C ARG A 5 7.79 -17.84 18.60
N CYS A 6 6.58 -18.40 18.79
CA CYS A 6 6.00 -19.20 17.72
C CYS A 6 5.68 -18.25 16.56
N VAL A 7 6.22 -18.53 15.38
CA VAL A 7 5.80 -17.83 14.16
C VAL A 7 4.43 -18.37 13.81
N ARG A 8 3.42 -17.50 13.74
CA ARG A 8 2.12 -17.85 13.20
C ARG A 8 2.26 -17.93 11.69
N LEU A 9 1.70 -18.97 11.07
CA LEU A 9 1.80 -19.20 9.64
C LEU A 9 0.42 -19.27 9.01
N THR A 10 0.29 -18.73 7.80
CA THR A 10 -0.85 -18.94 6.91
C THR A 10 -0.38 -19.64 5.63
N PHE A 11 -1.28 -20.29 4.90
CA PHE A 11 -0.96 -20.98 3.63
C PHE A 11 -1.61 -20.23 2.47
N ARG A 12 -0.79 -19.65 1.58
CA ARG A 12 -1.25 -18.85 0.43
C ARG A 12 -0.44 -19.20 -0.81
N ASN A 13 -1.12 -19.38 -1.95
CA ASN A 13 -0.49 -19.68 -3.24
C ASN A 13 0.54 -20.83 -3.20
N GLY A 14 0.26 -21.89 -2.43
CA GLY A 14 1.15 -23.04 -2.32
C GLY A 14 2.34 -22.89 -1.37
N ARG A 15 2.42 -21.81 -0.57
CA ARG A 15 3.55 -21.52 0.34
C ARG A 15 3.04 -21.17 1.74
N PHE A 16 3.84 -21.50 2.75
CA PHE A 16 3.63 -21.02 4.12
C PHE A 16 4.25 -19.63 4.28
N GLU A 17 3.46 -18.68 4.76
CA GLU A 17 3.84 -17.27 4.97
C GLU A 17 3.63 -16.89 6.45
N PRO A 18 4.46 -16.01 7.04
CA PRO A 18 4.19 -15.44 8.35
C PRO A 18 2.82 -14.75 8.42
N SER A 19 2.15 -14.86 9.56
CA SER A 19 0.82 -14.30 9.78
C SER A 19 0.77 -13.38 10.99
N ASP A 20 0.04 -12.28 10.84
CA ASP A 20 -0.23 -11.30 11.90
C ASP A 20 -1.42 -11.72 12.80
N GLY A 21 -2.09 -12.82 12.45
CA GLY A 21 -3.19 -13.43 13.19
C GLY A 21 -4.47 -13.54 12.37
N PRO A 22 -5.41 -14.43 12.78
CA PRO A 22 -6.55 -14.82 11.95
C PRO A 22 -7.46 -13.65 11.56
N ALA A 23 -7.66 -12.68 12.45
CA ALA A 23 -8.49 -11.51 12.14
C ALA A 23 -7.86 -10.58 11.08
N VAL A 24 -6.54 -10.38 11.13
CA VAL A 24 -5.85 -9.55 10.13
C VAL A 24 -5.84 -10.24 8.78
N GLU A 25 -5.61 -11.56 8.75
CA GLU A 25 -5.69 -12.32 7.50
C GLU A 25 -7.09 -12.22 6.88
N GLN A 26 -8.14 -12.55 7.65
CA GLN A 26 -9.51 -12.63 7.15
C GLN A 26 -10.07 -11.27 6.72
N GLU A 27 -9.74 -10.20 7.45
CA GLU A 27 -10.35 -8.89 7.20
C GLU A 27 -9.50 -7.99 6.32
N VAL A 28 -8.18 -8.18 6.28
CA VAL A 28 -7.26 -7.31 5.54
C VAL A 28 -6.57 -8.04 4.41
N HIS A 29 -5.81 -9.09 4.71
CA HIS A 29 -4.92 -9.70 3.72
C HIS A 29 -5.69 -10.49 2.66
N ASP A 30 -6.54 -11.44 3.06
CA ASP A 30 -7.25 -12.31 2.12
C ASP A 30 -8.15 -11.50 1.17
N PRO A 31 -8.98 -10.55 1.64
CA PRO A 31 -9.79 -9.73 0.75
C PRO A 31 -8.96 -8.84 -0.17
N PHE A 32 -7.79 -8.38 0.28
CA PHE A 32 -6.87 -7.64 -0.58
C PHE A 32 -6.34 -8.53 -1.71
N TRP A 33 -5.86 -9.73 -1.38
CA TRP A 33 -5.29 -10.66 -2.36
C TRP A 33 -6.31 -11.14 -3.39
N ASP A 34 -7.55 -11.35 -2.97
CA ASP A 34 -8.66 -11.69 -3.86
C ASP A 34 -8.94 -10.57 -4.87
N LEU A 35 -8.92 -9.30 -4.44
CA LEU A 35 -9.18 -8.16 -5.32
C LEU A 35 -8.06 -7.89 -6.32
N VAL A 36 -6.81 -8.16 -5.95
CA VAL A 36 -5.65 -8.00 -6.86
C VAL A 36 -5.30 -9.30 -7.58
N ALA A 37 -6.23 -10.26 -7.63
CA ALA A 37 -6.00 -11.55 -8.27
C ALA A 37 -5.93 -11.44 -9.81
N ASP A 38 -6.61 -10.47 -10.39
CA ASP A 38 -6.61 -10.19 -11.84
C ASP A 38 -5.24 -9.69 -12.34
N GLY A 39 -4.91 -9.99 -13.60
CA GLY A 39 -3.65 -9.57 -14.24
C GLY A 39 -3.51 -8.05 -14.39
N SER A 40 -4.61 -7.29 -14.42
CA SER A 40 -4.56 -5.81 -14.44
C SER A 40 -3.85 -5.22 -13.20
N TRP A 41 -3.78 -5.98 -12.10
CA TRP A 41 -3.19 -5.56 -10.83
C TRP A 41 -1.80 -6.15 -10.57
N ASP A 42 -1.12 -6.70 -11.57
CA ASP A 42 0.16 -7.41 -11.37
C ASP A 42 1.23 -6.55 -10.71
N ASN A 43 1.36 -5.28 -11.10
CA ASN A 43 2.31 -4.35 -10.46
C ASN A 43 1.98 -4.15 -8.96
N VAL A 44 0.69 -4.01 -8.63
CA VAL A 44 0.22 -3.86 -7.24
C VAL A 44 0.56 -5.10 -6.44
N ARG A 45 0.32 -6.28 -7.03
CA ARG A 45 0.57 -7.58 -6.40
C ARG A 45 2.06 -7.82 -6.17
N VAL A 46 2.91 -7.53 -7.15
CA VAL A 46 4.36 -7.70 -7.08
C VAL A 46 4.96 -6.78 -6.01
N ASP A 47 4.57 -5.50 -6.01
CA ASP A 47 5.07 -4.54 -5.02
C ASP A 47 4.60 -4.92 -3.60
N MET A 48 3.33 -5.35 -3.42
CA MET A 48 2.86 -5.78 -2.09
C MET A 48 3.53 -7.06 -1.59
N ARG A 49 3.76 -8.05 -2.46
CA ARG A 49 4.53 -9.26 -2.10
C ARG A 49 5.96 -8.91 -1.69
N THR A 50 6.57 -7.97 -2.41
CA THR A 50 7.92 -7.49 -2.09
C THR A 50 7.94 -6.80 -0.74
N ALA A 51 6.93 -5.97 -0.43
CA ALA A 51 6.77 -5.33 0.87
C ALA A 51 6.72 -6.36 2.02
N LEU A 52 5.85 -7.37 1.92
CA LEU A 52 5.76 -8.41 2.95
C LEU A 52 7.03 -9.24 3.07
N SER A 53 7.63 -9.64 1.95
CA SER A 53 8.89 -10.40 1.96
C SER A 53 10.01 -9.63 2.66
N LEU A 54 10.14 -8.33 2.40
CA LEU A 54 11.16 -7.50 3.03
C LEU A 54 10.86 -7.24 4.50
N ARG A 55 9.58 -7.07 4.88
CA ARG A 55 9.19 -6.98 6.30
C ARG A 55 9.61 -8.23 7.05
N ASP A 56 9.30 -9.39 6.51
CA ASP A 56 9.50 -10.68 7.18
C ASP A 56 10.98 -11.10 7.22
N SER A 57 11.77 -10.70 6.21
CA SER A 57 13.21 -10.95 6.17
C SER A 57 14.06 -9.88 6.86
N GLY A 58 13.46 -8.79 7.36
CA GLY A 58 14.19 -7.62 7.87
C GLY A 58 14.96 -6.86 6.77
N GLY A 59 14.50 -6.93 5.53
CA GLY A 59 15.05 -6.21 4.38
C GLY A 59 14.73 -4.71 4.39
N PRO A 60 15.38 -3.94 3.49
CA PRO A 60 15.27 -2.48 3.47
C PRO A 60 13.91 -1.98 2.96
N ASN A 61 13.41 -0.90 3.57
CA ASN A 61 12.26 -0.10 3.14
C ASN A 61 10.99 -0.87 2.71
N PRO A 62 10.44 -1.81 3.52
CA PRO A 62 9.22 -2.53 3.16
C PRO A 62 8.01 -1.62 2.89
N ALA A 63 7.87 -0.55 3.68
CA ALA A 63 6.77 0.41 3.56
C ALA A 63 6.77 1.17 2.21
N LEU A 64 7.96 1.39 1.62
CA LEU A 64 8.09 2.01 0.31
C LEU A 64 7.42 1.15 -0.78
N TYR A 65 7.60 -0.17 -0.74
CA TYR A 65 6.99 -1.08 -1.70
C TYR A 65 5.46 -1.14 -1.53
N ALA A 66 4.95 -1.16 -0.31
CA ALA A 66 3.51 -1.08 -0.07
C ALA A 66 2.92 0.25 -0.57
N ALA A 67 3.63 1.37 -0.34
CA ALA A 67 3.22 2.68 -0.85
C ALA A 67 3.24 2.73 -2.39
N ARG A 68 4.20 2.08 -3.05
CA ARG A 68 4.23 1.97 -4.52
C ARG A 68 3.07 1.14 -5.07
N ALA A 69 2.66 0.08 -4.37
CA ALA A 69 1.46 -0.68 -4.71
C ALA A 69 0.23 0.23 -4.66
N LEU A 70 0.06 1.02 -3.60
CA LEU A 70 -1.04 1.99 -3.47
C LEU A 70 -0.98 3.09 -4.54
N GLU A 71 0.22 3.60 -4.85
CA GLU A 71 0.43 4.59 -5.91
C GLU A 71 0.03 4.02 -7.28
N SER A 72 0.36 2.76 -7.55
CA SER A 72 -0.03 2.06 -8.76
C SER A 72 -1.55 1.88 -8.83
N THR A 73 -2.20 1.50 -7.72
CA THR A 73 -3.66 1.37 -7.65
C THR A 73 -4.38 2.67 -8.03
N VAL A 74 -4.02 3.80 -7.41
CA VAL A 74 -4.67 5.08 -7.73
C VAL A 74 -4.42 5.51 -9.17
N LYS A 75 -3.22 5.22 -9.72
CA LYS A 75 -2.89 5.51 -11.12
C LYS A 75 -3.70 4.67 -12.09
N ILE A 76 -3.85 3.37 -11.84
CA ILE A 76 -4.64 2.46 -12.68
C ILE A 76 -6.11 2.89 -12.69
N ILE A 77 -6.70 3.12 -11.52
CA ILE A 77 -8.10 3.59 -11.40
C ILE A 77 -8.31 4.89 -12.19
N SER A 78 -7.45 5.89 -11.98
CA SER A 78 -7.56 7.15 -12.72
C SER A 78 -7.36 6.99 -14.23
N ALA A 79 -6.47 6.09 -14.66
CA ALA A 79 -6.22 5.83 -16.06
C ALA A 79 -7.44 5.18 -16.74
N GLU A 80 -7.98 4.11 -16.14
CA GLU A 80 -9.13 3.38 -16.69
C GLU A 80 -10.40 4.24 -16.73
N ARG A 81 -10.54 5.20 -15.80
CA ARG A 81 -11.64 6.17 -15.82
C ARG A 81 -11.39 7.38 -16.73
N GLY A 82 -10.22 7.47 -17.37
CA GLY A 82 -9.86 8.59 -18.26
C GLY A 82 -9.66 9.92 -17.52
N TRP A 83 -9.30 9.89 -16.24
CA TRP A 83 -9.15 11.08 -15.40
C TRP A 83 -7.74 11.66 -15.41
N LEU A 84 -6.76 10.94 -15.95
CA LEU A 84 -5.39 11.42 -16.08
C LEU A 84 -5.25 12.38 -17.25
N THR A 85 -4.50 13.47 -17.03
CA THR A 85 -4.23 14.51 -18.02
C THR A 85 -2.81 14.43 -18.59
N GLY A 86 -1.95 13.58 -18.03
CA GLY A 86 -0.54 13.46 -18.38
C GLY A 86 0.35 14.54 -17.76
N LYS A 87 -0.20 15.39 -16.90
CA LYS A 87 0.51 16.50 -16.23
C LYS A 87 0.72 16.26 -14.73
N GLU A 88 0.29 15.12 -14.22
CA GLU A 88 0.36 14.75 -12.81
C GLU A 88 1.84 14.54 -12.38
N ARG A 89 2.30 15.26 -11.35
CA ARG A 89 3.70 15.25 -10.91
C ARG A 89 3.96 14.31 -9.72
N GLY A 90 3.11 13.29 -9.54
CA GLY A 90 3.24 12.29 -8.48
C GLY A 90 1.89 11.86 -7.89
N ALA A 91 1.94 11.01 -6.86
CA ALA A 91 0.76 10.41 -6.23
C ALA A 91 -0.27 11.45 -5.76
N ALA A 92 0.15 12.57 -5.19
CA ALA A 92 -0.75 13.61 -4.71
C ALA A 92 -1.64 14.20 -5.82
N ASN A 93 -1.07 14.45 -7.01
CA ASN A 93 -1.84 14.95 -8.15
C ASN A 93 -2.76 13.89 -8.73
N VAL A 94 -2.35 12.62 -8.70
CA VAL A 94 -3.25 11.52 -9.08
C VAL A 94 -4.44 11.45 -8.11
N ILE A 95 -4.20 11.58 -6.80
CA ILE A 95 -5.27 11.62 -5.79
C ILE A 95 -6.23 12.80 -6.01
N ASP A 96 -5.73 13.96 -6.47
CA ASP A 96 -6.59 15.10 -6.84
C ASP A 96 -7.64 14.71 -7.89
N THR A 97 -7.30 13.80 -8.81
CA THR A 97 -8.24 13.31 -9.82
C THR A 97 -9.37 12.46 -9.21
N LEU A 98 -9.13 11.74 -8.11
CA LEU A 98 -10.15 10.89 -7.46
C LEU A 98 -11.18 11.74 -6.68
N VAL A 99 -10.74 12.82 -6.03
CA VAL A 99 -11.62 13.70 -5.23
C VAL A 99 -12.34 14.77 -6.06
N SER A 100 -11.92 14.96 -7.31
CA SER A 100 -12.49 15.96 -8.21
C SER A 100 -14.00 15.79 -8.37
N ALA A 101 -14.75 16.86 -8.08
CA ALA A 101 -16.20 16.90 -8.30
C ALA A 101 -16.56 16.68 -9.78
N ARG A 102 -15.69 17.07 -10.71
CA ARG A 102 -15.89 16.84 -12.15
C ARG A 102 -15.83 15.35 -12.52
N ASN A 103 -15.15 14.55 -11.71
CA ASN A 103 -14.97 13.12 -11.91
C ASN A 103 -15.98 12.28 -11.11
N GLY A 104 -17.01 12.93 -10.54
CA GLY A 104 -18.04 12.27 -9.74
C GLY A 104 -17.65 12.02 -8.28
N ARG A 105 -16.52 12.56 -7.81
CA ARG A 105 -16.02 12.41 -6.43
C ARG A 105 -15.95 10.95 -5.99
N PHE A 106 -14.98 10.23 -6.52
CA PHE A 106 -14.76 8.80 -6.23
C PHE A 106 -14.38 8.55 -4.77
N ILE A 107 -13.66 9.50 -4.16
CA ILE A 107 -13.35 9.52 -2.73
C ILE A 107 -13.68 10.89 -2.13
N GLU A 108 -13.91 10.92 -0.83
CA GLU A 108 -14.17 12.17 -0.11
C GLU A 108 -12.86 12.96 0.18
N PRO A 109 -12.95 14.29 0.42
CA PRO A 109 -11.79 15.13 0.73
C PRO A 109 -10.92 14.62 1.88
N TRP A 110 -11.52 14.09 2.95
CA TRP A 110 -10.78 13.55 4.08
C TRP A 110 -9.99 12.28 3.74
N GLU A 111 -10.51 11.45 2.82
CA GLU A 111 -9.79 10.27 2.31
C GLU A 111 -8.58 10.72 1.49
N ALA A 112 -8.77 11.73 0.63
CA ALA A 112 -7.69 12.30 -0.16
C ALA A 112 -6.59 12.93 0.71
N GLU A 113 -6.96 13.68 1.75
CA GLU A 113 -6.02 14.28 2.72
C GLU A 113 -5.20 13.20 3.43
N MET A 114 -5.86 12.14 3.91
CA MET A 114 -5.20 11.01 4.57
C MET A 114 -4.20 10.32 3.64
N LEU A 115 -4.59 10.01 2.40
CA LEU A 115 -3.70 9.37 1.42
C LEU A 115 -2.50 10.27 1.08
N LYS A 116 -2.74 11.56 0.80
CA LYS A 116 -1.65 12.51 0.50
C LYS A 116 -0.70 12.65 1.67
N ARG A 117 -1.21 12.71 2.90
CA ARG A 117 -0.39 12.80 4.11
C ARG A 117 0.47 11.55 4.28
N PHE A 118 -0.10 10.37 4.07
CA PHE A 118 0.65 9.11 4.08
C PHE A 118 1.79 9.14 3.05
N PHE A 119 1.52 9.54 1.80
CA PHE A 119 2.59 9.64 0.79
C PHE A 119 3.68 10.66 1.16
N ALA A 120 3.29 11.80 1.75
CA ALA A 120 4.23 12.83 2.18
C ALA A 120 5.14 12.35 3.32
N ASP A 121 4.59 11.65 4.31
CA ASP A 121 5.31 11.31 5.55
C ASP A 121 6.01 9.94 5.48
N VAL A 122 5.47 8.98 4.71
CA VAL A 122 5.98 7.60 4.64
C VAL A 122 6.73 7.32 3.34
N ARG A 123 6.19 7.72 2.18
CA ARG A 123 6.77 7.36 0.88
C ARG A 123 7.88 8.31 0.45
N ASN A 124 7.64 9.62 0.55
CA ASN A 124 8.54 10.63 -0.03
C ASN A 124 9.94 10.68 0.61
N PRO A 125 10.11 10.54 1.93
CA PRO A 125 11.45 10.53 2.54
C PRO A 125 12.34 9.39 2.04
N ASP A 126 11.73 8.22 1.76
CA ASP A 126 12.44 7.06 1.23
C ASP A 126 12.69 7.16 -0.28
N ALA A 127 11.78 7.81 -1.02
CA ALA A 127 11.85 7.92 -2.48
C ALA A 127 12.77 9.05 -3.00
N HIS A 128 12.94 10.13 -2.23
CA HIS A 128 13.63 11.34 -2.71
C HIS A 128 15.06 11.52 -2.18
N GLY A 129 15.59 10.54 -1.45
CA GLY A 129 16.91 10.61 -0.85
C GLY A 129 16.97 11.58 0.34
N ALA A 130 17.80 11.28 1.32
CA ALA A 130 17.81 11.98 2.62
C ALA A 130 18.44 13.39 2.58
N GLY A 131 19.20 13.69 1.52
CA GLY A 131 20.07 14.87 1.52
C GLY A 131 20.99 14.85 2.74
N SER A 132 20.98 15.92 3.54
CA SER A 132 21.74 16.05 4.79
C SER A 132 20.97 15.64 6.06
N VAL A 133 19.74 15.13 5.94
CA VAL A 133 18.89 14.74 7.08
C VAL A 133 18.83 13.21 7.15
N PRO A 134 18.87 12.59 8.34
CA PRO A 134 18.67 11.14 8.43
C PRO A 134 17.30 10.73 7.86
N GLN A 135 17.25 9.66 7.06
CA GLN A 135 15.97 9.13 6.61
C GLN A 135 15.13 8.70 7.83
N PRO A 136 13.84 9.06 7.88
CA PRO A 136 12.95 8.55 8.90
C PRO A 136 12.94 7.02 8.84
N GLN A 137 13.34 6.36 9.92
CA GLN A 137 13.25 4.90 10.00
C GLN A 137 11.98 4.52 10.76
N LEU A 138 11.08 3.84 10.06
CA LEU A 138 9.91 3.24 10.70
C LEU A 138 10.37 2.10 11.60
N THR A 139 9.81 2.04 12.81
CA THR A 139 9.90 0.84 13.65
C THR A 139 9.24 -0.36 12.95
N PRO A 140 9.54 -1.60 13.37
CA PRO A 140 8.86 -2.78 12.82
C PRO A 140 7.33 -2.69 12.91
N ILE A 141 6.80 -2.14 14.01
CA ILE A 141 5.36 -1.95 14.21
C ILE A 141 4.79 -0.91 13.24
N GLN A 142 5.47 0.23 13.07
CA GLN A 142 5.05 1.25 12.10
C GLN A 142 5.15 0.73 10.65
N THR A 143 6.12 -0.13 10.36
CA THR A 143 6.27 -0.77 9.04
C THR A 143 5.09 -1.70 8.76
N GLY A 144 4.73 -2.56 9.73
CA GLY A 144 3.55 -3.42 9.62
C GLY A 144 2.27 -2.59 9.41
N TRP A 145 2.06 -1.57 10.24
CA TRP A 145 0.93 -0.65 10.11
C TRP A 145 0.88 0.03 8.74
N ALA A 146 2.02 0.50 8.20
CA ALA A 146 2.06 1.15 6.90
C ALA A 146 1.69 0.20 5.74
N ILE A 147 2.10 -1.07 5.83
CA ILE A 147 1.73 -2.11 4.86
C ILE A 147 0.23 -2.39 4.94
N GLU A 148 -0.29 -2.65 6.15
CA GLU A 148 -1.71 -2.92 6.38
C GLU A 148 -2.58 -1.74 5.95
N PHE A 149 -2.15 -0.51 6.24
CA PHE A 149 -2.80 0.72 5.77
C PHE A 149 -2.93 0.72 4.25
N CYS A 150 -1.83 0.45 3.52
CA CYS A 150 -1.87 0.39 2.07
C CYS A 150 -2.83 -0.70 1.57
N MET A 151 -2.81 -1.90 2.18
CA MET A 151 -3.73 -2.99 1.82
C MET A 151 -5.20 -2.60 2.06
N ILE A 152 -5.52 -1.95 3.18
CA ILE A 152 -6.87 -1.48 3.50
C ILE A 152 -7.32 -0.40 2.52
N SER A 153 -6.46 0.58 2.23
CA SER A 153 -6.76 1.64 1.26
C SER A 153 -7.00 1.07 -0.14
N ILE A 154 -6.14 0.17 -0.61
CA ILE A 154 -6.31 -0.49 -1.92
C ILE A 154 -7.61 -1.30 -1.94
N LYS A 155 -7.87 -2.12 -0.91
CA LYS A 155 -9.12 -2.88 -0.78
C LYS A 155 -10.35 -1.97 -0.84
N SER A 156 -10.33 -0.84 -0.13
CA SER A 156 -11.42 0.14 -0.12
C SER A 156 -11.65 0.77 -1.50
N LEU A 157 -10.58 1.15 -2.20
CA LEU A 157 -10.65 1.73 -3.54
C LEU A 157 -11.17 0.72 -4.56
N LEU A 158 -10.65 -0.50 -4.57
CA LEU A 158 -11.04 -1.54 -5.53
C LEU A 158 -12.48 -2.02 -5.34
N LYS A 159 -13.01 -2.02 -4.11
CA LYS A 159 -14.43 -2.35 -3.88
C LYS A 159 -15.42 -1.32 -4.44
N ARG A 160 -14.97 -0.10 -4.73
CA ARG A 160 -15.78 0.98 -5.33
C ARG A 160 -15.55 1.11 -6.83
N PHE A 161 -14.47 0.53 -7.34
CA PHE A 161 -14.01 0.65 -8.71
C PHE A 161 -14.83 -0.22 -9.65
#